data_AF-A0A367K5S3-F1
#
_entry.id   AF-A0A367K5S3-F1
#
_cell.length_a   1.000
_cell.length_b   1.000
_cell.length_c   1.000
_cell.angle_alpha   90.00
_cell.angle_beta   90.00
_cell.angle_gamma   90.00
#
_symmetry.space_group_name_H-M   'P 1'
#
loop_
_entity.id
_entity.type
_entity.pdbx_description
1 polymer ?
#
loop_
_entity_poly.entity_id
_entity_poly.type
_entity_poly.pdbx_seq_one_letter_code
_entity_poly.pdbx_strand_id
1 'polypeptide(L)'
;MTKTAPSPALDFGITAEQVAQITDEIIAAELAVNDQVAALKPEEQTYENIVVPLARISNELSGKAQLVSSLSQFSPDAAIREASVEAETKVDQFYIEQSMRHDLYTVVQSFISKTDLDQLDAEDARMLQKMEQNFRRNGLHLGQEQRDELKKLRKNLSELCIEFNKNYARENSTITFTKEELEGLDDDFLGEFVISLKERNSGLKTTEENGVTKYVLTMKYPGKLSDLA
;
A
#
# COMPACT_ATOMS: atom_id res chain seq x y z
N MET A 1 -41.01 8.10 10.06
CA MET A 1 -40.13 6.96 9.71
C MET A 1 -38.77 7.25 10.28
N THR A 2 -38.39 6.55 11.36
CA THR A 2 -37.05 6.60 11.93
C THR A 2 -36.08 6.04 10.89
N LYS A 3 -35.24 6.90 10.30
CA LYS A 3 -34.16 6.46 9.42
C LYS A 3 -33.11 5.78 10.31
N THR A 4 -33.25 4.48 10.50
CA THR A 4 -32.16 3.66 11.02
C THR A 4 -31.00 3.74 10.03
N ALA A 5 -29.81 4.05 10.53
CA ALA A 5 -28.61 4.01 9.70
C ALA A 5 -28.45 2.58 9.15
N PRO A 6 -28.08 2.42 7.86
CA PRO A 6 -27.80 1.11 7.31
C PRO A 6 -26.68 0.43 8.12
N SER A 7 -26.69 -0.89 8.15
CA SER A 7 -25.63 -1.68 8.80
C SER A 7 -24.26 -1.25 8.27
N PRO A 8 -23.21 -1.21 9.09
CA PRO A 8 -21.86 -0.88 8.63
C PRO A 8 -21.49 -1.76 7.43
N ALA A 9 -20.98 -1.15 6.37
CA ALA A 9 -20.63 -1.86 5.14
C ALA A 9 -19.45 -2.84 5.32
N LEU A 10 -18.72 -2.72 6.43
CA LEU A 10 -17.54 -3.51 6.75
C LEU A 10 -17.79 -4.34 8.02
N ASP A 11 -17.56 -5.65 7.91
CA ASP A 11 -17.62 -6.59 9.02
C ASP A 11 -16.20 -6.88 9.52
N PHE A 12 -15.89 -6.42 10.74
CA PHE A 12 -14.58 -6.65 11.36
C PHE A 12 -14.53 -7.98 12.14
N GLY A 13 -15.64 -8.71 12.24
CA GLY A 13 -15.72 -10.02 12.89
C GLY A 13 -15.27 -11.20 12.00
N ILE A 14 -14.60 -10.92 10.88
CA ILE A 14 -14.17 -11.94 9.92
C ILE A 14 -12.97 -12.75 10.43
N THR A 15 -12.96 -14.03 10.08
CA THR A 15 -11.87 -14.98 10.39
C THR A 15 -10.72 -14.86 9.39
N ALA A 16 -9.56 -15.44 9.71
CA ALA A 16 -8.41 -15.50 8.80
C ALA A 16 -8.75 -16.21 7.46
N GLU A 17 -9.58 -17.26 7.50
CA GLU A 17 -10.06 -17.94 6.29
C GLU A 17 -10.95 -17.03 5.44
N GLN A 18 -11.85 -16.27 6.07
CA GLN A 18 -12.69 -15.29 5.38
C GLN A 18 -11.88 -14.13 4.79
N VAL A 19 -10.78 -13.70 5.42
CA VAL A 19 -9.85 -12.73 4.84
C VAL A 19 -9.33 -13.24 3.50
N ALA A 20 -8.79 -14.47 3.47
CA ALA A 20 -8.28 -15.07 2.24
C ALA A 20 -9.36 -15.24 1.16
N GLN A 21 -10.55 -15.71 1.55
CA GLN A 21 -11.68 -15.87 0.64
C GLN A 21 -12.11 -14.53 0.02
N ILE A 22 -12.29 -13.50 0.84
CA ILE A 22 -12.70 -12.16 0.37
C ILE A 22 -11.65 -11.60 -0.60
N THR A 23 -10.36 -11.79 -0.32
CA THR A 23 -9.29 -11.38 -1.23
C THR A 23 -9.40 -12.06 -2.59
N ASP A 24 -9.58 -13.38 -2.62
CA ASP A 24 -9.69 -14.12 -3.88
C ASP A 24 -10.97 -13.74 -4.65
N GLU A 25 -12.08 -13.44 -3.95
CA GLU A 25 -13.33 -12.92 -4.54
C GLU A 25 -13.13 -11.54 -5.18
N ILE A 26 -12.43 -10.62 -4.50
CA ILE A 26 -12.12 -9.29 -5.03
C ILE A 26 -11.32 -9.41 -6.33
N ILE A 27 -10.23 -10.19 -6.30
CA ILE A 27 -9.35 -10.39 -7.44
C ILE A 27 -10.12 -11.00 -8.62
N ALA A 28 -10.91 -12.03 -8.37
CA ALA A 28 -11.68 -12.70 -9.42
C ALA A 28 -12.72 -11.76 -10.06
N ALA A 29 -13.41 -10.96 -9.24
CA ALA A 29 -14.46 -10.05 -9.71
C ALA A 29 -13.88 -8.89 -10.53
N GLU A 30 -12.79 -8.24 -10.06
CA GLU A 30 -12.13 -7.19 -10.84
C GLU A 30 -11.50 -7.75 -12.12
N LEU A 31 -10.87 -8.92 -12.07
CA LEU A 31 -10.29 -9.56 -13.26
C LEU A 31 -11.36 -9.82 -14.33
N ALA A 32 -12.51 -10.36 -13.93
CA ALA A 32 -13.61 -10.67 -14.85
C ALA A 32 -14.12 -9.41 -15.56
N VAL A 33 -14.26 -8.30 -14.84
CA VAL A 33 -14.67 -7.01 -15.44
C VAL A 33 -13.58 -6.48 -16.39
N ASN A 34 -12.31 -6.52 -15.97
CA ASN A 34 -11.21 -6.08 -16.82
C ASN A 34 -11.11 -6.92 -18.11
N ASP A 35 -11.29 -8.22 -18.02
CA ASP A 35 -11.32 -9.15 -19.16
C ASP A 35 -12.50 -8.87 -20.10
N GLN A 36 -13.68 -8.61 -19.54
CA GLN A 36 -14.86 -8.24 -20.33
C GLN A 36 -14.60 -6.96 -21.13
N VAL A 37 -14.03 -5.93 -20.50
CA VAL A 37 -13.71 -4.66 -21.17
C VAL A 37 -12.62 -4.87 -22.22
N ALA A 38 -11.55 -5.61 -21.91
CA ALA A 38 -10.46 -5.87 -22.83
C ALA A 38 -10.89 -6.66 -24.08
N ALA A 39 -12.00 -7.40 -24.02
CA ALA A 39 -12.55 -8.16 -25.15
C ALA A 39 -13.42 -7.32 -26.11
N LEU A 40 -13.75 -6.06 -25.78
CA LEU A 40 -14.62 -5.21 -26.58
C LEU A 40 -14.00 -4.82 -27.93
N LYS A 41 -14.78 -4.96 -29.00
CA LYS A 41 -14.37 -4.51 -30.34
C LYS A 41 -14.57 -3.00 -30.52
N PRO A 42 -13.83 -2.34 -31.43
CA PRO A 42 -13.95 -0.90 -31.67
C PRO A 42 -15.37 -0.38 -31.89
N GLU A 43 -16.21 -1.15 -32.58
CA GLU A 43 -17.61 -0.85 -32.87
C GLU A 43 -18.55 -0.97 -31.66
N GLU A 44 -18.16 -1.73 -30.63
CA GLU A 44 -18.94 -1.97 -29.41
C GLU A 44 -18.59 -0.96 -28.32
N GLN A 45 -17.41 -0.33 -28.37
CA GLN A 45 -16.88 0.54 -27.31
C GLN A 45 -17.75 1.79 -27.05
N THR A 46 -18.32 1.88 -25.85
CA THR A 46 -19.04 3.05 -25.31
C THR A 46 -18.57 3.40 -23.90
N TYR A 47 -19.00 4.54 -23.36
CA TYR A 47 -18.68 4.91 -21.98
C TYR A 47 -19.29 3.91 -20.97
N GLU A 48 -20.52 3.46 -21.24
CA GLU A 48 -21.33 2.60 -20.38
C GLU A 48 -20.80 1.17 -20.28
N ASN A 49 -20.10 0.67 -21.28
CA ASN A 49 -19.54 -0.69 -21.25
C ASN A 49 -18.02 -0.73 -20.99
N ILE A 50 -17.36 0.43 -20.93
CA ILE A 50 -15.95 0.54 -20.55
C ILE A 50 -15.83 1.16 -19.16
N VAL A 51 -16.19 2.42 -19.01
CA VAL A 51 -15.85 3.22 -17.82
C VAL A 51 -16.75 2.86 -16.66
N VAL A 52 -18.06 2.77 -16.90
CA VAL A 52 -19.04 2.45 -15.85
C VAL A 52 -18.74 1.13 -15.14
N PRO A 53 -18.50 -0.02 -15.82
CA PRO A 53 -18.21 -1.27 -15.13
C PRO A 53 -16.88 -1.22 -14.37
N LEU A 54 -15.83 -0.61 -14.93
CA LEU A 54 -14.53 -0.44 -14.25
C LEU A 54 -14.66 0.42 -12.97
N ALA A 55 -15.36 1.55 -13.06
CA ALA A 55 -15.56 2.44 -11.93
C ALA A 55 -16.46 1.79 -10.86
N ARG A 56 -17.52 1.08 -11.29
CA ARG A 56 -18.46 0.43 -10.38
C ARG A 56 -17.80 -0.69 -9.59
N ILE A 57 -17.08 -1.60 -10.26
CA ILE A 57 -16.45 -2.74 -9.57
C ILE A 57 -15.38 -2.26 -8.57
N SER A 58 -14.59 -1.25 -8.95
CA SER A 58 -13.60 -0.63 -8.06
C SER A 58 -14.28 -0.01 -6.84
N ASN A 59 -15.36 0.74 -7.03
CA ASN A 59 -16.10 1.36 -5.93
C ASN A 59 -16.72 0.30 -5.00
N GLU A 60 -17.38 -0.71 -5.56
CA GLU A 60 -18.05 -1.79 -4.80
C GLU A 60 -17.08 -2.60 -3.93
N LEU A 61 -15.86 -2.84 -4.43
CA LEU A 61 -14.88 -3.68 -3.74
C LEU A 61 -13.89 -2.88 -2.88
N SER A 62 -13.75 -1.56 -3.09
CA SER A 62 -12.80 -0.70 -2.38
C SER A 62 -12.83 -0.86 -0.85
N GLY A 63 -14.02 -0.88 -0.25
CA GLY A 63 -14.17 -1.04 1.20
C GLY A 63 -13.72 -2.41 1.70
N LYS A 64 -14.06 -3.49 0.97
CA LYS A 64 -13.65 -4.84 1.33
C LYS A 64 -12.13 -5.02 1.16
N ALA A 65 -11.57 -4.48 0.07
CA ALA A 65 -10.13 -4.49 -0.18
C ALA A 65 -9.37 -3.78 0.94
N GLN A 66 -9.84 -2.59 1.35
CA GLN A 66 -9.25 -1.85 2.47
C GLN A 66 -9.34 -2.63 3.79
N LEU A 67 -10.48 -3.27 4.06
CA LEU A 67 -10.67 -4.08 5.26
C LEU A 67 -9.65 -5.22 5.32
N VAL A 68 -9.57 -6.05 4.28
CA VAL A 68 -8.68 -7.22 4.30
C VAL A 68 -7.19 -6.86 4.32
N SER A 69 -6.78 -5.72 3.72
CA SER A 69 -5.38 -5.29 3.72
C SER A 69 -4.95 -4.56 5.01
N SER A 70 -5.88 -3.93 5.74
CA SER A 70 -5.52 -3.12 6.91
C SER A 70 -5.56 -3.89 8.23
N LEU A 71 -6.17 -5.08 8.27
CA LEU A 71 -6.29 -5.89 9.49
C LEU A 71 -4.93 -6.25 10.11
N SER A 72 -3.86 -6.31 9.30
CA SER A 72 -2.48 -6.47 9.75
C SER A 72 -2.04 -5.41 10.77
N GLN A 73 -2.62 -4.21 10.70
CA GLN A 73 -2.22 -3.04 11.50
C GLN A 73 -2.93 -2.98 12.86
N PHE A 74 -4.16 -3.49 12.97
CA PHE A 74 -5.00 -3.26 14.16
C PHE A 74 -5.76 -4.49 14.67
N SER A 75 -5.76 -5.62 13.97
CA SER A 75 -6.43 -6.81 14.46
C SER A 75 -5.75 -7.34 15.73
N PRO A 76 -6.49 -7.71 16.79
CA PRO A 76 -5.92 -8.31 17.99
C PRO A 76 -5.44 -9.77 17.74
N ASP A 77 -5.99 -10.46 16.74
CA ASP A 77 -5.67 -11.86 16.43
C ASP A 77 -4.46 -11.97 15.48
N ALA A 78 -3.46 -12.75 15.88
CA ALA A 78 -2.24 -12.96 15.09
C ALA A 78 -2.49 -13.67 13.75
N ALA A 79 -3.40 -14.65 13.71
CA ALA A 79 -3.72 -15.37 12.48
C ALA A 79 -4.43 -14.47 11.47
N ILE A 80 -5.30 -13.57 11.94
CA ILE A 80 -5.94 -12.56 11.09
C ILE A 80 -4.90 -11.57 10.54
N ARG A 81 -3.93 -11.13 11.37
CA ARG A 81 -2.87 -10.25 10.91
C ARG A 81 -2.00 -10.89 9.82
N GLU A 82 -1.64 -12.17 10.00
CA GLU A 82 -0.86 -12.92 9.00
C GLU A 82 -1.63 -13.08 7.69
N ALA A 83 -2.90 -13.50 7.74
CA ALA A 83 -3.76 -13.58 6.57
C ALA A 83 -3.94 -12.23 5.85
N SER A 84 -3.98 -11.12 6.60
CA SER A 84 -4.06 -9.77 6.06
C SER A 84 -2.79 -9.35 5.32
N VAL A 85 -1.60 -9.72 5.81
CA VAL A 85 -0.33 -9.48 5.10
C VAL A 85 -0.26 -10.28 3.79
N GLU A 86 -0.73 -11.53 3.80
CA GLU A 86 -0.85 -12.33 2.58
C GLU A 86 -1.85 -11.73 1.60
N ALA A 87 -2.99 -11.23 2.10
CA ALA A 87 -3.99 -10.55 1.31
C ALA A 87 -3.44 -9.29 0.63
N GLU A 88 -2.74 -8.44 1.39
CA GLU A 88 -2.05 -7.24 0.86
C GLU A 88 -1.07 -7.62 -0.26
N THR A 89 -0.25 -8.64 -0.03
CA THR A 89 0.72 -9.15 -1.03
C THR A 89 0.03 -9.63 -2.31
N LYS A 90 -1.07 -10.39 -2.20
CA LYS A 90 -1.84 -10.87 -3.36
C LYS A 90 -2.48 -9.72 -4.14
N VAL A 91 -3.11 -8.78 -3.44
CA VAL A 91 -3.79 -7.62 -4.04
C VAL A 91 -2.78 -6.71 -4.75
N ASP A 92 -1.62 -6.45 -4.15
CA ASP A 92 -0.55 -5.67 -4.78
C ASP A 92 -0.05 -6.33 -6.06
N GLN A 93 0.22 -7.64 -6.01
CA GLN A 93 0.65 -8.38 -7.19
C GLN A 93 -0.40 -8.33 -8.31
N PHE A 94 -1.67 -8.50 -7.96
CA PHE A 94 -2.78 -8.37 -8.89
C PHE A 94 -2.83 -6.97 -9.53
N TYR A 95 -2.78 -5.88 -8.75
CA TYR A 95 -2.82 -4.52 -9.30
C TYR A 95 -1.60 -4.20 -10.16
N ILE A 96 -0.41 -4.72 -9.82
CA ILE A 96 0.77 -4.61 -10.69
C ILE A 96 0.48 -5.25 -12.05
N GLU A 97 -0.07 -6.46 -12.08
CA GLU A 97 -0.41 -7.15 -13.32
C GLU A 97 -1.48 -6.40 -14.12
N GLN A 98 -2.57 -5.98 -13.47
CA GLN A 98 -3.63 -5.20 -14.12
C GLN A 98 -3.12 -3.86 -14.67
N SER A 99 -2.21 -3.19 -13.96
CA SER A 99 -1.61 -1.92 -14.40
C SER A 99 -0.78 -2.03 -15.69
N MET A 100 -0.37 -3.25 -16.04
CA MET A 100 0.47 -3.57 -17.19
C MET A 100 -0.33 -4.17 -18.37
N ARG A 101 -1.65 -4.25 -18.27
CA ARG A 101 -2.53 -4.83 -19.30
C ARG A 101 -2.62 -3.94 -20.54
N HIS A 102 -1.84 -4.30 -21.55
CA HIS A 102 -1.81 -3.60 -22.83
C HIS A 102 -3.12 -3.76 -23.63
N ASP A 103 -3.79 -4.89 -23.51
CA ASP A 103 -5.09 -5.17 -24.13
C ASP A 103 -6.18 -4.22 -23.61
N LEU A 104 -6.31 -4.10 -22.29
CA LEU A 104 -7.22 -3.15 -21.65
C LEU A 104 -6.91 -1.70 -22.06
N TYR A 105 -5.62 -1.33 -22.02
CA TYR A 105 -5.17 -0.01 -22.51
C TYR A 105 -5.58 0.24 -23.97
N THR A 106 -5.43 -0.75 -24.85
CA THR A 106 -5.74 -0.60 -26.27
C THR A 106 -7.23 -0.28 -26.47
N VAL A 107 -8.12 -0.98 -25.76
CA VAL A 107 -9.57 -0.72 -25.82
C VAL A 107 -9.90 0.67 -25.30
N VAL A 108 -9.41 1.02 -24.11
CA VAL A 108 -9.72 2.34 -23.50
C VAL A 108 -9.14 3.48 -24.33
N GLN A 109 -7.91 3.35 -24.83
CA GLN A 109 -7.27 4.36 -25.66
C GLN A 109 -7.99 4.54 -27.00
N SER A 110 -8.42 3.44 -27.63
CA SER A 110 -9.25 3.47 -28.83
C SER A 110 -10.53 4.27 -28.58
N PHE A 111 -11.23 3.99 -27.48
CA PHE A 111 -12.43 4.73 -27.10
C PHE A 111 -12.16 6.22 -26.84
N ILE A 112 -11.12 6.55 -26.08
CA ILE A 112 -10.74 7.95 -25.81
C ILE A 112 -10.44 8.70 -27.10
N SER A 113 -9.72 8.09 -28.05
CA SER A 113 -9.34 8.77 -29.30
C SER A 113 -10.51 9.13 -30.23
N LYS A 114 -11.66 8.43 -30.09
CA LYS A 114 -12.88 8.69 -30.87
C LYS A 114 -13.92 9.52 -30.11
N THR A 115 -13.63 9.89 -28.86
CA THR A 115 -14.57 10.60 -27.98
C THR A 115 -14.25 12.07 -27.95
N ASP A 116 -15.24 12.91 -28.24
CA ASP A 116 -15.14 14.36 -28.03
C ASP A 116 -15.39 14.68 -26.55
N LEU A 117 -14.31 14.97 -25.81
CA LEU A 117 -14.38 15.24 -24.38
C LEU A 117 -15.17 16.51 -24.05
N ASP A 118 -15.30 17.46 -24.99
CA ASP A 118 -16.04 18.70 -24.78
C ASP A 118 -17.57 18.48 -24.81
N GLN A 119 -18.03 17.32 -25.28
CA GLN A 119 -19.43 16.90 -25.28
C GLN A 119 -19.82 16.08 -24.05
N LEU A 120 -18.85 15.73 -23.18
CA LEU A 120 -19.11 14.99 -21.96
C LEU A 120 -19.33 15.92 -20.77
N ASP A 121 -19.99 15.40 -19.74
CA ASP A 121 -20.01 16.05 -18.44
C ASP A 121 -18.58 16.14 -17.88
N ALA A 122 -18.32 17.19 -17.09
CA ALA A 122 -16.97 17.51 -16.63
C ALA A 122 -16.30 16.37 -15.83
N GLU A 123 -17.08 15.58 -15.10
CA GLU A 123 -16.57 14.43 -14.34
C GLU A 123 -16.17 13.26 -15.24
N ASP A 124 -16.99 12.94 -16.24
CA ASP A 124 -16.72 11.86 -17.21
C ASP A 124 -15.50 12.19 -18.08
N ALA A 125 -15.41 13.44 -18.56
CA ALA A 125 -14.24 13.93 -19.28
C ALA A 125 -12.96 13.80 -18.42
N ARG A 126 -13.05 14.20 -17.14
CA ARG A 126 -11.93 14.09 -16.19
C ARG A 126 -11.56 12.63 -15.92
N MET A 127 -12.52 11.73 -15.81
CA MET A 127 -12.29 10.30 -15.61
C MET A 127 -11.45 9.74 -16.76
N LEU A 128 -11.86 9.98 -18.01
CA LEU A 128 -11.12 9.53 -19.19
C LEU A 128 -9.71 10.11 -19.26
N GLN A 129 -9.54 11.40 -18.97
CA GLN A 129 -8.22 12.04 -18.90
C GLN A 129 -7.32 11.38 -17.83
N LYS A 130 -7.89 11.02 -16.67
CA LYS A 130 -7.13 10.36 -15.60
C LYS A 130 -6.76 8.93 -15.95
N MET A 131 -7.65 8.19 -16.59
CA MET A 131 -7.35 6.84 -17.10
C MET A 131 -6.20 6.88 -18.11
N GLU A 132 -6.25 7.78 -19.11
CA GLU A 132 -5.18 7.96 -20.10
C GLU A 132 -3.85 8.31 -19.42
N GLN A 133 -3.87 9.29 -18.50
CA GLN A 133 -2.68 9.72 -17.78
C GLN A 133 -2.04 8.57 -17.00
N ASN A 134 -2.85 7.73 -16.34
CA ASN A 134 -2.37 6.58 -15.59
C ASN A 134 -1.73 5.52 -16.50
N PHE A 135 -2.37 5.18 -17.63
CA PHE A 135 -1.78 4.27 -18.61
C PHE A 135 -0.47 4.78 -19.20
N ARG A 136 -0.38 6.09 -19.45
CA ARG A 136 0.86 6.71 -19.92
C ARG A 136 1.97 6.70 -18.88
N ARG A 137 1.66 6.93 -17.60
CA ARG A 137 2.60 6.78 -16.47
C ARG A 137 3.08 5.33 -16.30
N ASN A 138 2.25 4.36 -16.71
CA ASN A 138 2.62 2.95 -16.79
C ASN A 138 3.38 2.56 -18.06
N GLY A 139 3.61 3.51 -18.96
CA GLY A 139 4.38 3.29 -20.18
C GLY A 139 3.65 2.45 -21.22
N LEU A 140 2.34 2.24 -21.11
CA LEU A 140 1.61 1.37 -22.04
C LEU A 140 1.56 1.91 -23.47
N HIS A 141 1.65 3.24 -23.62
CA HIS A 141 1.79 3.93 -24.91
C HIS A 141 3.16 3.73 -25.59
N LEU A 142 4.17 3.25 -24.87
CA LEU A 142 5.52 3.06 -25.41
C LEU A 142 5.58 1.80 -26.27
N GLY A 143 6.57 1.74 -27.18
CA GLY A 143 6.85 0.53 -27.94
C GLY A 143 7.33 -0.63 -27.06
N GLN A 144 7.26 -1.87 -27.56
CA GLN A 144 7.58 -3.06 -26.77
C GLN A 144 8.98 -2.99 -26.13
N GLU A 145 10.00 -2.58 -26.89
CA GLU A 145 11.37 -2.45 -26.39
C GLU A 145 11.48 -1.50 -25.18
N GLN A 146 10.84 -0.32 -25.27
CA GLN A 146 10.81 0.66 -24.19
C GLN A 146 10.00 0.17 -22.98
N ARG A 147 8.95 -0.62 -23.20
CA ARG A 147 8.20 -1.26 -22.10
C ARG A 147 9.03 -2.32 -21.38
N ASP A 148 9.82 -3.08 -22.12
CA ASP A 148 10.74 -4.07 -21.53
C ASP A 148 11.87 -3.39 -20.74
N GLU A 149 12.38 -2.26 -21.22
CA GLU A 149 13.30 -1.41 -20.48
C GLU A 149 12.66 -0.84 -19.21
N LEU A 150 11.45 -0.26 -19.31
CA LEU A 150 10.71 0.25 -18.16
C LEU A 150 10.47 -0.84 -17.12
N LYS A 151 10.16 -2.07 -17.54
CA LYS A 151 10.00 -3.23 -16.65
C LYS A 151 11.30 -3.55 -15.91
N LYS A 152 12.45 -3.52 -16.60
CA LYS A 152 13.77 -3.72 -15.96
C LYS A 152 14.07 -2.60 -14.95
N LEU A 153 13.84 -1.34 -15.31
CA LEU A 153 14.06 -0.19 -14.42
C LEU A 153 13.18 -0.27 -13.17
N ARG A 154 11.89 -0.61 -13.32
CA ARG A 154 10.97 -0.80 -12.18
C ARG A 154 11.43 -1.93 -11.26
N LYS A 155 11.89 -3.05 -11.82
CA LYS A 155 12.45 -4.17 -11.04
C LYS A 155 13.67 -3.72 -10.24
N ASN A 156 14.63 -3.06 -10.88
CA ASN A 156 15.84 -2.57 -10.22
C ASN A 156 15.50 -1.54 -9.11
N LEU A 157 14.55 -0.65 -9.36
CA LEU A 157 14.08 0.31 -8.36
C LEU A 157 13.49 -0.41 -7.14
N SER A 158 12.64 -1.42 -7.35
CA SER A 158 12.07 -2.21 -6.26
C SER A 158 13.15 -2.91 -5.44
N GLU A 159 14.14 -3.51 -6.09
CA GLU A 159 15.27 -4.18 -5.42
C GLU A 159 16.08 -3.18 -4.57
N LEU A 160 16.38 -2.00 -5.11
CA LEU A 160 17.09 -0.93 -4.39
C LEU A 160 16.29 -0.41 -3.18
N CYS A 161 14.97 -0.23 -3.32
CA CYS A 161 14.12 0.18 -2.20
C CYS A 161 14.09 -0.87 -1.09
N ILE A 162 13.99 -2.16 -1.45
CA ILE A 162 14.05 -3.27 -0.49
C ILE A 162 15.41 -3.30 0.21
N GLU A 163 16.51 -3.17 -0.53
CA GLU A 163 17.85 -3.15 0.03
C GLU A 163 18.05 -1.96 0.97
N PHE A 164 17.62 -0.76 0.56
CA PHE A 164 17.65 0.44 1.39
C PHE A 164 16.91 0.23 2.71
N ASN A 165 15.68 -0.28 2.67
CA ASN A 165 14.88 -0.54 3.87
C ASN A 165 15.52 -1.63 4.76
N LYS A 166 16.10 -2.68 4.18
CA LYS A 166 16.85 -3.70 4.94
C LYS A 166 18.07 -3.10 5.63
N ASN A 167 18.82 -2.24 4.94
CA ASN A 167 19.98 -1.57 5.50
C ASN A 167 19.57 -0.64 6.64
N TYR A 168 18.48 0.13 6.46
CA TYR A 168 17.91 0.97 7.51
C TYR A 168 17.40 0.17 8.72
N ALA A 169 16.68 -0.93 8.51
CA ALA A 169 16.16 -1.76 9.60
C ALA A 169 17.27 -2.46 10.42
N ARG A 170 18.38 -2.83 9.74
CA ARG A 170 19.58 -3.44 10.35
C ARG A 170 20.50 -2.44 11.01
N GLU A 171 20.33 -1.15 10.73
CA GLU A 171 21.07 -0.07 11.37
C GLU A 171 20.90 -0.18 12.89
N ASN A 172 22.03 -0.20 13.58
CA ASN A 172 22.12 -0.40 15.02
C ASN A 172 23.24 0.44 15.64
N SER A 173 23.60 1.56 15.01
CA SER A 173 24.65 2.44 15.54
C SER A 173 24.23 2.98 16.88
N THR A 174 25.23 3.11 17.74
CA THR A 174 25.06 3.61 19.09
C THR A 174 26.08 4.69 19.38
N ILE A 175 25.69 5.67 20.19
CA ILE A 175 26.57 6.72 20.69
C ILE A 175 26.55 6.66 22.22
N THR A 176 27.70 6.88 22.84
CA THR A 176 27.88 6.82 24.30
C THR A 176 28.03 8.22 24.89
N PHE A 177 27.32 8.49 25.98
CA PHE A 177 27.40 9.76 26.70
C PHE A 177 27.62 9.54 28.19
N THR A 178 28.28 10.47 28.89
CA THR A 178 28.27 10.50 30.36
C THR A 178 26.95 11.06 30.87
N LYS A 179 26.70 11.00 32.19
CA LYS A 179 25.49 11.58 32.78
C LYS A 179 25.44 13.10 32.57
N GLU A 180 26.59 13.74 32.70
CA GLU A 180 26.76 15.19 32.58
C GLU A 180 26.52 15.67 31.14
N GLU A 181 26.91 14.87 30.14
CA GLU A 181 26.63 15.18 28.72
C GLU A 181 25.13 15.07 28.36
N LEU A 182 24.33 14.42 29.21
CA LEU A 182 22.88 14.28 29.06
C LEU A 182 22.10 15.25 29.96
N GLU A 183 22.77 16.26 30.53
CA GLU A 183 22.13 17.28 31.34
C GLU A 183 21.03 18.01 30.54
N GLY A 184 19.83 18.12 31.12
CA GLY A 184 18.65 18.71 30.48
C GLY A 184 17.67 17.70 29.87
N LEU A 185 18.00 16.40 29.89
CA LEU A 185 17.04 15.33 29.62
C LEU A 185 16.38 14.88 30.93
N ASP A 186 15.05 14.75 30.90
CA ASP A 186 14.28 14.31 32.08
C ASP A 186 14.66 12.87 32.48
N ASP A 187 14.69 12.61 33.79
CA ASP A 187 14.99 11.27 34.33
C ASP A 187 14.00 10.21 33.82
N ASP A 188 12.75 10.59 33.53
CA ASP A 188 11.73 9.73 32.92
C ASP A 188 12.07 9.39 31.46
N PHE A 189 12.63 10.34 30.70
CA PHE A 189 13.09 10.11 29.33
C PHE A 189 14.30 9.18 29.33
N LEU A 190 15.28 9.41 30.22
CA LEU A 190 16.43 8.50 30.40
C LEU A 190 15.97 7.11 30.85
N GLY A 191 14.99 7.02 31.75
CA GLY A 191 14.37 5.79 32.22
C GLY A 191 13.57 5.06 31.13
N GLU A 192 12.89 5.76 30.23
CA GLU A 192 12.17 5.17 29.11
C GLU A 192 13.12 4.56 28.08
N PHE A 193 14.30 5.12 27.83
CA PHE A 193 15.33 4.40 27.06
C PHE A 193 15.76 3.12 27.79
N VAL A 194 15.77 3.10 29.13
CA VAL A 194 16.13 1.89 29.91
C VAL A 194 15.04 0.83 29.82
N ILE A 195 13.78 1.23 29.82
CA ILE A 195 12.59 0.37 29.87
C ILE A 195 12.18 -0.12 28.47
N SER A 196 12.16 0.76 27.46
CA SER A 196 11.74 0.49 26.07
C SER A 196 12.60 -0.57 25.36
N LEU A 197 13.66 -1.02 26.03
CA LEU A 197 14.65 -1.93 25.53
C LEU A 197 14.71 -3.26 26.32
N LYS A 198 13.98 -3.38 27.44
CA LYS A 198 13.84 -4.66 28.16
C LYS A 198 12.93 -5.66 27.44
N GLU A 199 11.94 -5.19 26.67
CA GLU A 199 11.03 -6.04 25.89
C GLU A 199 11.59 -6.40 24.49
N ARG A 200 12.56 -5.61 23.98
CA ARG A 200 13.32 -5.90 22.76
C ARG A 200 14.79 -6.24 23.07
N ASN A 201 15.06 -7.18 23.99
CA ASN A 201 16.38 -7.82 24.18
C ASN A 201 17.64 -6.92 24.17
N SER A 202 17.55 -5.62 24.47
CA SER A 202 18.69 -4.70 24.37
C SER A 202 18.60 -3.55 25.36
N GLY A 203 18.24 -3.83 26.62
CA GLY A 203 18.14 -2.86 27.72
C GLY A 203 19.28 -1.84 27.74
N LEU A 204 19.08 -0.66 28.33
CA LEU A 204 20.13 0.38 28.35
C LEU A 204 21.48 -0.24 28.70
N LYS A 205 22.36 -0.27 27.70
CA LYS A 205 23.71 -0.78 27.92
C LYS A 205 24.44 0.40 28.53
N THR A 206 24.77 0.30 29.81
CA THR A 206 25.85 1.10 30.35
C THR A 206 27.14 0.40 29.98
N THR A 207 28.11 1.14 29.47
CA THR A 207 29.47 0.63 29.27
C THR A 207 30.42 1.40 30.19
N GLU A 208 31.42 0.71 30.72
CA GLU A 208 32.53 1.39 31.39
C GLU A 208 33.62 1.70 30.36
N GLU A 209 34.00 2.96 30.28
CA GLU A 209 35.10 3.40 29.43
C GLU A 209 36.03 4.27 30.28
N ASN A 210 37.30 3.85 30.45
CA ASN A 210 38.30 4.53 31.28
C ASN A 210 37.86 4.79 32.74
N GLY A 211 37.05 3.91 33.32
CA GLY A 211 36.56 4.04 34.70
C GLY A 211 35.35 4.97 34.86
N VAL A 212 34.76 5.44 33.76
CA VAL A 212 33.54 6.24 33.75
C VAL A 212 32.39 5.43 33.15
N THR A 213 31.25 5.39 33.85
CA THR A 213 30.02 4.80 33.34
C THR A 213 29.43 5.72 32.25
N LYS A 214 29.23 5.17 31.05
CA LYS A 214 28.57 5.83 29.93
C LYS A 214 27.26 5.15 29.56
N TYR A 215 26.28 5.94 29.16
CA TYR A 215 24.98 5.53 28.66
C TYR A 215 25.05 5.32 27.14
N VAL A 216 24.67 4.14 26.65
CA VAL A 216 24.62 3.83 25.21
C VAL A 216 23.23 4.18 24.67
N LEU A 217 23.15 5.18 23.79
CA LEU A 217 21.93 5.58 23.08
C LEU A 217 21.94 5.04 21.65
N THR A 218 20.79 4.58 21.16
CA THR A 218 20.61 4.13 19.77
C THR A 218 20.10 5.27 18.89
N MET A 219 20.39 5.24 17.60
CA MET A 219 19.83 6.18 16.62
C MET A 219 18.37 5.86 16.23
N LYS A 220 17.76 4.81 16.80
CA LYS A 220 16.37 4.42 16.54
C LYS A 220 15.40 5.37 17.23
N TYR A 221 14.30 5.68 16.56
CA TYR A 221 13.21 6.45 17.15
C TYR A 221 12.68 5.75 18.42
N PRO A 222 12.52 6.47 19.54
CA PRO A 222 11.85 5.96 20.72
C PRO A 222 10.41 5.59 20.34
N GLY A 223 9.94 4.41 20.75
CA GLY A 223 8.69 3.81 20.28
C GLY A 223 7.40 4.54 20.63
N LYS A 224 7.45 5.74 21.24
CA LYS A 224 6.28 6.54 21.64
C LYS A 224 6.15 7.90 20.95
N LEU A 225 7.12 8.35 20.15
CA LEU A 225 6.92 9.57 19.36
C LEU A 225 5.85 9.39 18.25
N SER A 226 5.46 8.14 17.95
CA SER A 226 4.36 7.80 17.04
C SER A 226 2.96 7.84 17.66
N ASP A 227 2.84 7.93 18.99
CA ASP A 227 1.52 7.93 19.69
C ASP A 227 1.00 9.35 19.98
N LEU A 228 1.68 10.37 19.45
CA LEU A 228 1.34 11.80 19.63
C LEU A 228 0.93 12.51 18.33
N ALA A 229 0.52 11.78 17.29
CA ALA A 229 -0.05 12.33 16.06
C ALA A 229 -1.46 11.81 15.80
#